data_AF-A0A6G3X0S6-F1
#
_entry.id   AF-A0A6G3X0S6-F1
#
_cell.length_a   1.000
_cell.length_b   1.000
_cell.length_c   1.000
_cell.angle_alpha   90.00
_cell.angle_beta   90.00
_cell.angle_gamma   90.00
#
_symmetry.space_group_name_H-M   'P 1'
#
loop_
_entity.id
_entity.type
_entity.pdbx_description
1 polymer ?
#
loop_
_entity_poly.entity_id
_entity_poly.type
_entity_poly.pdbx_seq_one_letter_code
_entity_poly.pdbx_strand_id
1 'polypeptide(L)'
;NRLKLPGVRIEAIPNAVPEPACPPASGDLKWVVAAGRLHRVKRYDLLVRAFAQVSAARPDWRLRIYGGGDATGDEQASLRTLIDRLGLH
;
A
#
# COMPACT_ATOMS: atom_id res chain seq x y z
N ASN A 1 -4.05 19.29 12.95
CA ASN A 1 -4.94 19.07 14.12
C ASN A 1 -4.05 18.75 15.32
N ARG A 2 -3.73 19.72 16.18
CA ARG A 2 -2.88 19.51 17.36
C ARG A 2 -3.80 19.58 18.58
N LEU A 3 -3.98 18.47 19.28
CA LEU A 3 -4.74 18.45 20.54
C LEU A 3 -4.09 19.47 21.48
N LYS A 4 -4.85 20.49 21.92
CA LYS A 4 -4.37 21.50 22.87
C LYS A 4 -4.47 20.92 24.28
N LEU A 5 -3.38 20.33 24.75
CA LEU A 5 -3.25 19.76 26.10
C LEU A 5 -2.21 20.59 26.90
N PRO A 6 -2.58 21.79 27.40
CA PRO A 6 -1.64 22.63 28.13
C PRO A 6 -1.16 21.94 29.41
N GLY A 7 0.15 22.00 29.68
CA GLY A 7 0.77 21.39 30.86
C GLY A 7 0.99 19.88 30.78
N VAL A 8 0.56 19.20 29.71
CA VAL A 8 0.75 17.76 29.53
C VAL A 8 2.01 17.51 28.71
N ARG A 9 2.94 16.69 29.25
CA ARG A 9 4.09 16.18 28.52
C ARG A 9 3.62 15.18 27.46
N ILE A 10 3.87 15.48 26.19
CA ILE A 10 3.56 14.60 25.06
C ILE A 10 4.88 14.03 24.54
N GLU A 11 4.98 12.71 24.51
CA GLU A 11 6.13 11.99 23.97
C GLU A 11 5.67 11.07 22.84
N ALA A 12 6.49 10.92 21.80
CA ALA A 12 6.23 9.98 20.72
C ALA A 12 6.89 8.63 21.03
N ILE A 13 6.07 7.59 21.13
CA ILE A 13 6.56 6.21 21.27
C ILE A 13 6.19 5.47 19.98
N PRO A 14 7.15 5.16 19.10
CA PRO A 14 6.86 4.40 17.89
C PRO A 14 6.51 2.96 18.22
N ASN A 15 5.74 2.30 17.34
CA ASN A 15 5.52 0.86 17.44
C ASN A 15 6.84 0.10 17.22
N ALA A 16 7.09 -0.92 18.04
CA ALA A 16 8.23 -1.81 17.85
C ALA A 16 8.03 -2.67 16.59
N VAL A 17 9.13 -2.93 15.87
CA VAL A 17 9.16 -3.83 14.71
C VAL A 17 10.15 -4.95 15.03
N PRO A 18 9.68 -6.22 15.12
CA PRO A 18 10.57 -7.37 15.31
C PRO A 18 11.53 -7.54 14.13
N GLU A 19 12.69 -8.15 14.40
CA GLU A 19 13.61 -8.53 13.34
C GLU A 19 12.95 -9.53 12.39
N PRO A 20 12.99 -9.33 11.06
CA PRO A 20 12.45 -10.28 10.11
C PRO A 20 13.18 -11.63 10.19
N ALA A 21 12.43 -12.73 10.13
CA ALA A 21 12.99 -14.08 10.11
C ALA A 21 13.63 -14.47 8.75
N CYS A 22 13.47 -13.62 7.73
CA CYS A 22 14.02 -13.84 6.40
C CYS A 22 15.09 -12.80 6.08
N PRO A 23 16.08 -13.14 5.23
CA PRO A 23 17.04 -12.18 4.76
C PRO A 23 16.35 -11.08 3.93
N PRO A 24 16.97 -9.89 3.81
CA PRO A 24 16.52 -8.87 2.89
C PRO A 24 16.39 -9.40 1.45
N ALA A 25 15.45 -8.85 0.69
CA ALA A 25 15.32 -9.16 -0.72
C ALA A 25 16.59 -8.73 -1.49
N SER A 26 16.99 -9.51 -2.49
CA SER A 26 18.18 -9.20 -3.31
C SER A 26 18.04 -7.91 -4.13
N GLY A 27 16.80 -7.50 -4.43
CA GLY A 27 16.49 -6.29 -5.21
C GLY A 27 16.49 -6.49 -6.73
N ASP A 28 16.81 -7.69 -7.22
CA ASP A 28 16.87 -7.98 -8.67
C ASP A 28 15.48 -8.21 -9.31
N LEU A 29 14.49 -8.47 -8.45
CA LEU A 29 13.12 -8.72 -8.85
C LEU A 29 12.41 -7.40 -9.17
N LYS A 30 11.78 -7.33 -10.35
CA LYS A 30 11.03 -6.16 -10.83
C LYS A 30 9.59 -6.14 -10.32
N TRP A 31 9.45 -6.28 -8.99
CA TRP A 31 8.18 -6.33 -8.30
C TRP A 31 8.04 -5.16 -7.33
N VAL A 32 6.94 -4.42 -7.47
CA VAL A 32 6.44 -3.54 -6.41
C VAL A 32 5.41 -4.34 -5.62
N VAL A 33 5.58 -4.42 -4.31
CA VAL A 33 4.65 -5.15 -3.43
C VAL A 33 4.04 -4.18 -2.42
N ALA A 34 2.73 -4.27 -2.25
CA ALA A 34 2.01 -3.60 -1.18
C ALA A 34 1.11 -4.60 -0.45
N ALA A 35 1.07 -4.53 0.88
CA ALA A 35 0.29 -5.44 1.71
C ALA A 35 -0.52 -4.68 2.76
N GLY A 36 -1.80 -5.01 2.90
CA GLY A 36 -2.69 -4.37 3.87
C GLY A 36 -4.17 -4.48 3.50
N ARG A 37 -5.04 -4.09 4.44
CA ARG A 37 -6.49 -4.11 4.24
C ARG A 37 -6.92 -3.26 3.05
N LEU A 38 -7.75 -3.79 2.17
CA LEU A 38 -8.27 -3.10 0.98
C LEU A 38 -9.37 -2.13 1.38
N HIS A 39 -9.00 -1.06 2.07
CA HIS A 39 -9.92 -0.07 2.59
C HIS A 39 -9.54 1.32 2.05
N ARG A 40 -10.53 2.18 1.84
CA ARG A 40 -10.36 3.55 1.34
C ARG A 40 -9.22 4.36 1.99
N VAL A 41 -8.99 4.21 3.30
CA VAL A 41 -7.91 4.92 4.01
C VAL A 41 -6.51 4.52 3.54
N LYS A 42 -6.33 3.30 3.01
CA LYS A 42 -5.06 2.81 2.47
C LYS A 42 -4.75 3.35 1.07
N ARG A 43 -5.75 3.91 0.38
CA ARG A 43 -5.58 4.60 -0.91
C ARG A 43 -4.86 3.78 -1.99
N TYR A 44 -5.19 2.49 -2.10
CA TYR A 44 -4.66 1.62 -3.15
C TYR A 44 -5.03 2.11 -4.57
N ASP A 45 -6.10 2.90 -4.71
CA ASP A 45 -6.46 3.59 -5.94
C ASP A 45 -5.33 4.49 -6.45
N LEU A 46 -4.67 5.21 -5.54
CA LEU A 46 -3.56 6.10 -5.85
C LEU A 46 -2.33 5.30 -6.28
N LEU A 47 -2.04 4.19 -5.58
CA LEU A 47 -0.95 3.29 -5.92
C LEU A 47 -1.12 2.72 -7.34
N VAL A 48 -2.32 2.24 -7.68
CA VAL A 48 -2.60 1.68 -9.02
C VAL A 48 -2.41 2.74 -10.11
N ARG A 49 -2.88 3.97 -9.90
CA ARG A 49 -2.70 5.07 -10.88
C ARG A 49 -1.24 5.46 -11.06
N ALA A 50 -0.48 5.54 -9.97
CA ALA A 50 0.95 5.81 -10.03
C ALA A 50 1.69 4.68 -10.77
N PHE A 51 1.32 3.43 -10.49
CA PHE A 51 1.93 2.28 -11.15
C PHE A 51 1.64 2.22 -12.64
N ALA A 52 0.49 2.73 -13.11
CA ALA A 52 0.23 2.85 -14.55
C ALA A 52 1.31 3.67 -15.28
N GLN A 53 1.81 4.75 -14.65
CA GLN A 53 2.90 5.55 -15.19
C GLN A 53 4.22 4.79 -15.17
N VAL A 54 4.48 4.00 -14.12
CA VAL A 54 5.67 3.15 -14.03
C VAL A 54 5.65 2.07 -15.11
N SER A 55 4.53 1.37 -15.28
CA SER A 55 4.36 0.32 -16.28
C SER A 55 4.59 0.84 -17.70
N ALA A 56 4.11 2.05 -18.02
CA ALA A 56 4.35 2.67 -19.31
C ALA A 56 5.86 2.91 -19.59
N ALA A 57 6.65 3.26 -18.58
CA ALA A 57 8.09 3.47 -18.71
C ALA A 57 8.93 2.19 -18.51
N ARG A 58 8.37 1.19 -17.83
CA ARG A 58 9.02 -0.05 -17.41
C ARG A 58 8.04 -1.22 -17.52
N PRO A 59 7.75 -1.69 -18.75
CA PRO A 59 6.66 -2.65 -19.01
C PRO A 59 6.88 -4.04 -18.43
N ASP A 60 8.12 -4.35 -18.04
CA ASP A 60 8.50 -5.60 -17.41
C ASP A 60 8.34 -5.59 -15.87
N TRP A 61 8.01 -4.43 -15.29
CA TRP A 61 7.71 -4.34 -13.86
C TRP A 61 6.29 -4.79 -13.55
N ARG A 62 6.12 -5.39 -12.37
CA ARG A 62 4.83 -5.92 -11.91
C ARG A 62 4.48 -5.33 -10.55
N LEU A 63 3.18 -5.05 -10.33
CA LEU A 63 2.63 -4.65 -9.04
C LEU A 63 1.83 -5.80 -8.45
N ARG A 64 2.13 -6.15 -7.19
CA ARG A 64 1.35 -7.13 -6.42
C ARG A 64 0.78 -6.49 -5.17
N ILE A 65 -0.54 -6.52 -5.06
CA ILE A 65 -1.27 -6.03 -3.88
C ILE A 65 -1.84 -7.23 -3.14
N TYR A 66 -1.46 -7.39 -1.87
CA TYR A 66 -1.97 -8.43 -0.98
C TYR A 66 -2.90 -7.82 0.06
N GLY A 67 -4.06 -8.45 0.25
CA GLY A 67 -5.02 -8.06 1.27
C GLY A 67 -6.44 -8.43 0.89
N GLY A 68 -7.37 -8.03 1.75
CA GLY A 68 -8.80 -8.07 1.53
C GLY A 68 -9.48 -6.97 2.33
N GLY A 69 -10.78 -6.79 2.13
CA GLY A 69 -11.59 -5.98 3.04
C GLY A 69 -11.79 -6.63 4.42
N ASP A 70 -12.57 -5.95 5.24
CA ASP A 70 -13.11 -6.48 6.49
C ASP A 70 -14.58 -6.07 6.65
N ALA A 71 -15.17 -6.31 7.84
CA ALA A 71 -16.57 -5.96 8.11
C ALA A 71 -16.90 -4.46 7.95
N THR A 72 -15.89 -3.59 7.88
CA THR A 72 -16.05 -2.14 7.77
C THR A 72 -15.88 -1.61 6.35
N GLY A 73 -15.36 -2.43 5.42
CA GLY A 73 -15.26 -2.05 4.01
C GLY A 73 -14.31 -2.92 3.19
N ASP A 74 -14.57 -2.97 1.88
CA ASP A 74 -13.75 -3.67 0.89
C ASP A 74 -13.73 -2.90 -0.45
N GLU A 75 -12.54 -2.50 -0.89
CA GLU A 75 -12.30 -1.79 -2.15
C GLU A 75 -11.92 -2.73 -3.30
N GLN A 76 -11.88 -4.05 -3.10
CA GLN A 76 -11.36 -5.01 -4.08
C GLN A 76 -12.02 -4.87 -5.46
N ALA A 77 -13.36 -4.79 -5.50
CA ALA A 77 -14.09 -4.66 -6.76
C ALA A 77 -13.74 -3.36 -7.50
N SER A 78 -13.74 -2.23 -6.79
CA SER A 78 -13.39 -0.92 -7.35
C SER A 78 -11.95 -0.86 -7.84
N LEU A 79 -11.02 -1.50 -7.11
CA LEU A 79 -9.62 -1.63 -7.52
C LEU A 79 -9.50 -2.48 -8.78
N ARG A 80 -10.22 -3.61 -8.88
CA ARG A 80 -10.22 -4.44 -10.09
C ARG A 80 -10.71 -3.64 -11.31
N THR A 81 -11.84 -2.95 -11.19
CA THR A 81 -12.35 -2.09 -12.26
C THR A 81 -11.36 -0.98 -12.64
N LEU A 82 -10.62 -0.42 -11.70
CA LEU A 82 -9.57 0.56 -12.00
C LEU A 82 -8.40 -0.07 -12.77
N ILE A 83 -7.94 -1.23 -12.32
CA ILE A 83 -6.86 -2.00 -12.95
C ILE A 83 -7.23 -2.34 -14.41
N ASP A 84 -8.44 -2.84 -14.64
CA ASP A 84 -8.92 -3.21 -15.98
C ASP A 84 -9.00 -1.98 -16.89
N ARG A 85 -9.54 -0.85 -16.39
CA ARG A 85 -9.60 0.41 -17.16
C ARG A 85 -8.22 0.96 -17.52
N LEU A 86 -7.19 0.67 -16.74
CA LEU A 86 -5.82 1.10 -16.98
C LEU A 86 -5.01 0.06 -17.78
N GLY A 87 -5.60 -1.09 -18.11
CA GLY A 87 -4.93 -2.15 -18.87
C GLY A 87 -3.76 -2.81 -18.13
N LEU A 88 -3.81 -2.85 -16.79
CA LEU A 88 -2.72 -3.37 -15.96
C LEU A 88 -2.94 -4.86 -15.62
N HIS A 89 -2.57 -5.77 -16.53
CA HIS A 89 -2.66 -7.22 -16.33
C HIS A 89 -1.29 -7.89 -16.20
#